data_AF-A0A0M5J667-F1
#
_entry.id   AF-A0A0M5J667-F1
#
_cell.length_a   1.000
_cell.length_b   1.000
_cell.length_c   1.000
_cell.angle_alpha   90.00
_cell.angle_beta   90.00
_cell.angle_gamma   90.00
#
_symmetry.space_group_name_H-M   'P 1'
#
loop_
_entity.id
_entity.type
_entity.pdbx_description
1 polymer ?
#
loop_
_entity_poly.entity_id
_entity_poly.type
_entity_poly.pdbx_seq_one_letter_code
_entity_poly.pdbx_strand_id
1 'polypeptide(L)'
;MRIDASYVLATADDLARTVRSAFATRFLKEQDPMTRAALVLATAETTRAHSHRPDTTWIRELWQDQAQAPEVRLAAAIGWLCLTDEPAPDALHTTVDTLATEERAHAMAVLPWMAAAGGSEPGLLRCVRRMLHPQEPEPSDDPWA
;
A
#
# COMPACT_ATOMS: atom_id res chain seq x y z
N MET A 1 7.12 19.16 -31.61
CA MET A 1 6.47 18.91 -30.30
C MET A 1 6.39 17.42 -29.90
N ARG A 2 7.36 16.56 -30.28
CA ARG A 2 7.45 15.18 -29.73
C ARG A 2 8.65 14.98 -28.79
N ILE A 3 9.68 15.81 -28.95
CA ILE A 3 10.92 15.73 -28.18
C ILE A 3 10.74 16.24 -26.74
N ASP A 4 9.97 17.31 -26.55
CA ASP A 4 9.74 17.90 -25.21
C ASP A 4 8.95 16.93 -24.32
N ALA A 5 7.93 16.26 -24.86
CA ALA A 5 7.16 15.25 -24.15
C ALA A 5 8.02 14.03 -23.80
N SER A 6 8.85 13.54 -24.74
CA SER A 6 9.75 12.41 -24.46
C SER A 6 10.82 12.75 -23.41
N TYR A 7 11.33 13.99 -23.40
CA TYR A 7 12.31 14.43 -22.42
C TYR A 7 11.68 14.56 -21.02
N VAL A 8 10.49 15.16 -20.93
CA VAL A 8 9.73 15.27 -19.67
C VAL A 8 9.36 13.88 -19.12
N LEU A 9 8.99 12.94 -19.99
CA LEU A 9 8.72 11.56 -19.58
C LEU A 9 10.00 10.84 -19.11
N ALA A 10 11.12 11.03 -19.79
CA ALA A 10 12.40 10.44 -19.40
C ALA A 10 12.89 10.98 -18.05
N THR A 11 12.74 12.28 -17.78
CA THR A 11 13.15 12.88 -16.49
C THR A 11 12.21 12.50 -15.36
N ALA A 12 10.90 12.37 -15.62
CA ALA A 12 9.94 11.87 -14.64
C ALA A 12 10.21 10.41 -14.26
N ASP A 13 10.53 9.55 -15.24
CA ASP A 13 10.86 8.15 -14.97
C ASP A 13 12.21 7.99 -14.22
N ASP A 14 13.22 8.81 -14.56
CA ASP A 14 14.52 8.80 -13.87
C ASP A 14 14.41 9.28 -12.42
N LEU A 15 13.61 10.33 -12.17
CA LEU A 15 13.30 10.78 -10.82
C LEU A 15 12.56 9.69 -10.04
N ALA A 16 11.55 9.05 -10.64
CA ALA A 16 10.81 7.97 -10.00
C ALA A 16 11.72 6.77 -9.69
N ARG A 17 12.66 6.42 -10.58
CA ARG A 17 13.66 5.37 -10.36
C ARG A 17 14.60 5.71 -9.21
N THR A 18 15.06 6.95 -9.14
CA THR A 18 15.93 7.46 -8.06
C THR A 18 15.21 7.41 -6.71
N VAL A 19 13.96 7.87 -6.66
CA VAL A 19 13.12 7.84 -5.46
C VAL A 19 12.87 6.41 -4.99
N ARG A 20 12.52 5.47 -5.90
CA ARG A 20 12.37 4.05 -5.57
C ARG A 20 13.66 3.42 -5.03
N SER A 21 14.81 3.75 -5.63
CA SER A 21 16.13 3.25 -5.17
C SER A 21 16.49 3.77 -3.77
N ALA A 22 16.20 5.05 -3.49
CA ALA A 22 16.38 5.63 -2.17
C ALA A 22 15.48 4.96 -1.13
N PHE A 23 14.21 4.70 -1.47
CA PHE A 23 13.29 3.97 -0.60
C PHE A 23 13.74 2.53 -0.35
N ALA A 24 14.18 1.79 -1.37
CA ALA A 24 14.72 0.44 -1.20
C ALA A 24 15.95 0.43 -0.28
N THR A 25 16.87 1.39 -0.47
CA THR A 25 18.06 1.54 0.37
C THR A 25 17.68 1.85 1.83
N ARG A 26 16.68 2.69 2.05
CA ARG A 26 16.19 3.01 3.39
C ARG A 26 15.47 1.82 4.03
N PHE A 27 14.65 1.11 3.27
CA PHE A 27 13.92 -0.06 3.74
C PHE A 27 14.84 -1.18 4.24
N LEU A 28 16.01 -1.36 3.62
CA LEU A 28 17.02 -2.35 4.05
C LEU A 28 17.72 -1.98 5.37
N LYS A 29 17.76 -0.70 5.74
CA LYS A 29 18.45 -0.20 6.94
C LYS A 29 17.50 0.09 8.10
N GLU A 30 16.24 0.34 7.79
CA GLU A 30 15.22 0.65 8.76
C GLU A 30 14.82 -0.60 9.56
N GLN A 31 14.71 -0.45 10.88
CA GLN A 31 14.33 -1.53 11.79
C GLN A 31 12.92 -1.37 12.32
N ASP A 32 12.41 -0.13 12.35
CA ASP A 32 11.06 0.16 12.81
C ASP A 32 9.99 -0.40 11.84
N PRO A 33 9.13 -1.35 12.27
CA PRO A 33 8.13 -1.97 11.41
C PRO A 33 7.15 -0.97 10.77
N MET A 34 6.80 0.08 11.51
CA MET A 34 5.87 1.11 11.06
C MET A 34 6.48 2.00 9.97
N THR A 35 7.74 2.40 10.15
CA THR A 35 8.49 3.15 9.13
C THR A 35 8.71 2.29 7.89
N ARG A 36 9.01 1.00 8.05
CA ARG A 36 9.10 0.05 6.92
C ARG A 36 7.77 -0.10 6.19
N ALA A 37 6.65 -0.24 6.91
CA ALA A 37 5.31 -0.27 6.33
C ALA A 37 5.00 1.01 5.54
N ALA A 38 5.40 2.17 6.08
CA ALA A 38 5.24 3.44 5.40
C ALA A 38 6.04 3.51 4.09
N LEU A 39 7.30 3.06 4.12
CA LEU A 39 8.16 3.03 2.93
C LEU A 39 7.59 2.13 1.83
N VAL A 40 6.96 1.01 2.20
CA VAL A 40 6.28 0.10 1.25
C VAL A 40 5.11 0.80 0.57
N LEU A 41 4.23 1.45 1.34
CA LEU A 41 3.09 2.18 0.79
C LEU A 41 3.53 3.35 -0.11
N ALA A 42 4.53 4.12 0.31
CA ALA A 42 5.11 5.21 -0.49
C ALA A 42 5.68 4.69 -1.82
N THR A 43 6.34 3.53 -1.79
CA THR A 43 6.89 2.88 -2.99
C THR A 43 5.78 2.40 -3.91
N ALA A 44 4.71 1.82 -3.36
CA ALA A 44 3.54 1.40 -4.13
C ALA A 44 2.83 2.58 -4.80
N GLU A 45 2.58 3.67 -4.08
CA GLU A 45 1.98 4.90 -4.63
C GLU A 45 2.83 5.50 -5.75
N THR A 46 4.14 5.63 -5.52
CA THR A 46 5.08 6.15 -6.53
C THR A 46 5.10 5.26 -7.77
N THR A 47 5.01 3.95 -7.59
CA THR A 47 5.00 2.97 -8.68
C THR A 47 3.71 3.06 -9.49
N ARG A 48 2.56 3.23 -8.83
CA ARG A 48 1.26 3.46 -9.47
C ARG A 48 1.24 4.72 -10.32
N ALA A 49 1.85 5.80 -9.83
CA ALA A 49 1.83 7.10 -10.52
C ALA A 49 2.67 7.13 -11.82
N HIS A 50 3.65 6.23 -11.97
CA HIS A 50 4.68 6.36 -13.02
C HIS A 50 4.81 5.13 -13.95
N SER A 51 4.14 4.02 -13.68
CA SER A 51 4.25 2.80 -14.51
C SER A 51 2.96 2.44 -15.20
N HIS A 52 2.98 2.34 -16.54
CA HIS A 52 1.85 1.82 -17.33
C HIS A 52 1.59 0.32 -17.11
N ARG A 53 2.58 -0.40 -16.57
CA ARG A 53 2.43 -1.75 -16.04
C ARG A 53 3.41 -1.92 -14.88
N PRO A 54 2.99 -1.70 -13.64
CA PRO A 54 3.89 -1.77 -12.50
C PRO A 54 4.40 -3.20 -12.31
N ASP A 55 5.70 -3.36 -12.04
CA ASP A 55 6.22 -4.63 -11.56
C ASP A 55 5.72 -4.85 -10.12
N THR A 56 4.87 -5.87 -9.96
CA THR A 56 4.24 -6.23 -8.69
C THR A 56 4.95 -7.41 -8.01
N THR A 57 6.02 -7.95 -8.59
CA THR A 57 6.69 -9.15 -8.10
C THR A 57 7.28 -8.93 -6.71
N TRP A 58 8.02 -7.83 -6.54
CA TRP A 58 8.67 -7.49 -5.26
C TRP A 58 7.67 -7.31 -4.12
N ILE A 59 6.54 -6.63 -4.37
CA ILE A 59 5.54 -6.38 -3.33
C ILE A 59 4.70 -7.63 -3.05
N ARG A 60 4.57 -8.52 -4.06
CA ARG A 60 3.99 -9.85 -3.88
C ARG A 60 4.84 -10.73 -2.96
N GLU A 61 6.14 -10.80 -3.20
CA GLU A 61 7.08 -11.53 -2.34
C GLU A 61 7.05 -10.97 -0.90
N LEU A 62 6.95 -9.66 -0.76
CA LEU A 62 7.01 -9.00 0.54
C LEU A 62 5.83 -9.31 1.46
N TRP A 63 4.60 -9.44 0.94
CA TRP A 63 3.45 -9.82 1.80
C TRP A 63 3.42 -11.32 2.10
N GLN A 64 4.03 -12.15 1.25
CA GLN A 64 4.14 -13.60 1.43
C GLN A 64 5.23 -14.01 2.42
N ASP A 65 6.28 -13.19 2.57
CA ASP A 65 7.40 -13.45 3.47
C ASP A 65 6.98 -13.39 4.96
N GLN A 66 6.90 -14.57 5.59
CA GLN A 66 6.53 -14.72 7.00
C GLN A 66 7.59 -14.16 7.97
N ALA A 67 8.83 -13.94 7.50
CA ALA A 67 9.88 -13.35 8.34
C ALA A 67 9.72 -11.83 8.50
N GLN A 68 8.89 -11.19 7.67
CA GLN A 68 8.58 -9.77 7.80
C GLN A 68 7.59 -9.51 8.93
N ALA A 69 7.71 -8.32 9.51
CA ALA A 69 6.76 -7.85 10.51
C ALA A 69 5.33 -7.78 9.92
N PRO A 70 4.30 -8.09 10.72
CA PRO A 70 2.89 -8.00 10.34
C PRO A 70 2.51 -6.71 9.60
N GLU A 71 2.99 -5.56 10.07
CA GLU A 71 2.70 -4.23 9.54
C GLU A 71 3.25 -4.07 8.12
N VAL A 72 4.46 -4.59 7.88
CA VAL A 72 5.13 -4.56 6.58
C VAL A 72 4.41 -5.45 5.58
N ARG A 73 4.01 -6.65 6.01
CA ARG A 73 3.26 -7.60 5.16
C ARG A 73 1.89 -7.06 4.80
N LEU A 74 1.21 -6.42 5.74
CA LEU A 74 -0.10 -5.82 5.51
C LEU A 74 -0.01 -4.59 4.59
N ALA A 75 0.97 -3.72 4.78
CA ALA A 75 1.27 -2.62 3.88
C ALA A 75 1.58 -3.12 2.45
N ALA A 76 2.33 -4.22 2.33
CA ALA A 76 2.63 -4.85 1.05
C ALA A 76 1.38 -5.46 0.39
N ALA A 77 0.51 -6.13 1.15
CA ALA A 77 -0.74 -6.68 0.62
C ALA A 77 -1.64 -5.57 0.05
N ILE A 78 -1.81 -4.47 0.81
CA ILE A 78 -2.60 -3.31 0.37
C ILE A 78 -1.94 -2.61 -0.83
N GLY A 79 -0.62 -2.41 -0.78
CA GLY A 79 0.11 -1.82 -1.89
C GLY A 79 0.02 -2.66 -3.17
N TRP A 80 0.01 -4.00 -3.05
CA TRP A 80 -0.18 -4.90 -4.19
C TRP A 80 -1.58 -4.72 -4.80
N LEU A 81 -2.64 -4.69 -3.97
CA LEU A 81 -4.01 -4.42 -4.42
C LEU A 81 -4.15 -3.05 -5.10
N CYS A 82 -3.41 -2.03 -4.65
CA CYS A 82 -3.38 -0.72 -5.28
C CYS A 82 -2.70 -0.70 -6.66
N LEU A 83 -1.84 -1.68 -6.95
CA LEU A 83 -0.99 -1.73 -8.14
C LEU A 83 -1.52 -2.66 -9.24
N THR A 84 -2.53 -3.47 -8.94
CA THR A 84 -3.03 -4.49 -9.85
C THR A 84 -4.55 -4.45 -9.94
N ASP A 85 -5.06 -4.74 -11.13
CA ASP A 85 -6.48 -5.05 -11.36
C ASP A 85 -6.72 -6.57 -11.39
N GLU A 86 -5.69 -7.38 -11.10
CA GLU A 86 -5.81 -8.83 -10.98
C GLU A 86 -6.71 -9.21 -9.80
N PRO A 87 -7.50 -10.30 -9.90
CA PRO A 87 -8.27 -10.80 -8.78
C PRO A 87 -7.32 -11.15 -7.62
N ALA A 88 -7.70 -10.73 -6.41
CA ALA A 88 -6.94 -11.02 -5.20
C ALA A 88 -6.87 -12.53 -4.97
N PRO A 89 -5.67 -13.13 -4.81
CA PRO A 89 -5.55 -14.53 -4.45
C PRO A 89 -6.18 -14.81 -3.09
N ASP A 90 -6.77 -15.99 -2.87
CA ASP A 90 -7.35 -16.40 -1.58
C ASP A 90 -6.36 -16.30 -0.41
N ALA A 91 -5.07 -16.56 -0.69
CA ALA A 91 -3.99 -16.40 0.27
C ALA A 91 -3.79 -14.94 0.71
N LEU A 92 -4.07 -13.98 -0.17
CA LEU A 92 -4.04 -12.56 0.15
C LEU A 92 -5.22 -12.19 1.05
N HIS A 93 -6.43 -12.66 0.74
CA HIS A 93 -7.60 -12.48 1.62
C HIS A 93 -7.30 -12.99 3.03
N THR A 94 -6.85 -14.24 3.14
CA THR A 94 -6.49 -14.85 4.43
C THR A 94 -5.42 -14.05 5.18
N THR A 95 -4.42 -13.56 4.46
CA THR A 95 -3.34 -12.75 5.06
C THR A 95 -3.88 -11.42 5.59
N VAL A 96 -4.71 -10.73 4.81
CA VAL A 96 -5.28 -9.45 5.22
C VAL A 96 -6.24 -9.63 6.39
N ASP A 97 -7.12 -10.62 6.37
CA ASP A 97 -8.05 -10.90 7.49
C ASP A 97 -7.32 -11.23 8.78
N THR A 98 -6.22 -11.97 8.69
CA THR A 98 -5.40 -12.33 9.86
C THR A 98 -4.63 -11.13 10.42
N LEU A 99 -4.16 -10.23 9.55
CA LEU A 99 -3.26 -9.14 9.95
C LEU A 99 -4.00 -7.82 10.23
N ALA A 100 -5.17 -7.59 9.65
CA ALA A 100 -5.95 -6.35 9.80
C ALA A 100 -6.79 -6.33 11.09
N THR A 101 -6.15 -6.58 12.24
CA THR A 101 -6.82 -6.47 13.54
C THR A 101 -7.11 -5.01 13.88
N GLU A 102 -8.15 -4.75 14.69
CA GLU A 102 -8.51 -3.39 15.12
C GLU A 102 -7.33 -2.66 15.80
N GLU A 103 -6.58 -3.35 16.65
CA GLU A 103 -5.40 -2.80 17.33
C GLU A 103 -4.35 -2.32 16.31
N ARG A 104 -4.06 -3.15 15.29
CA ARG A 104 -3.09 -2.80 14.26
C ARG A 104 -3.61 -1.70 13.34
N ALA A 105 -4.91 -1.67 13.08
CA ALA A 105 -5.55 -0.59 12.34
C ALA A 105 -5.40 0.77 13.05
N HIS A 106 -5.56 0.80 14.37
CA HIS A 106 -5.30 2.00 15.17
C HIS A 106 -3.82 2.37 15.19
N ALA A 107 -2.92 1.39 15.34
CA ALA A 107 -1.47 1.66 15.28
C ALA A 107 -1.05 2.24 13.92
N MET A 108 -1.63 1.75 12.82
CA MET A 108 -1.35 2.22 11.47
C MET A 108 -2.05 3.53 11.11
N ALA A 109 -3.00 4.03 11.91
CA ALA A 109 -3.71 5.27 11.63
C ALA A 109 -2.80 6.51 11.59
N VAL A 110 -1.61 6.44 12.20
CA VAL A 110 -0.59 7.51 12.13
C VAL A 110 0.04 7.66 10.73
N LEU A 111 -0.10 6.64 9.87
CA LEU A 111 0.44 6.69 8.52
C LEU A 111 -0.41 7.66 7.67
N PRO A 112 0.21 8.59 6.91
CA PRO A 112 -0.51 9.62 6.18
C PRO A 112 -1.65 9.09 5.28
N TRP A 113 -1.43 7.96 4.60
CA TRP A 113 -2.44 7.34 3.74
C TRP A 113 -3.58 6.68 4.52
N MET A 114 -3.29 6.15 5.71
CA MET A 114 -4.32 5.56 6.59
C MET A 114 -5.13 6.64 7.32
N ALA A 115 -4.48 7.74 7.69
CA ALA A 115 -5.16 8.92 8.20
C ALA A 115 -6.09 9.53 7.14
N ALA A 116 -5.62 9.66 5.89
CA ALA A 116 -6.41 10.20 4.79
C ALA A 116 -7.56 9.28 4.34
N ALA A 117 -7.37 7.95 4.45
CA ALA A 117 -8.41 6.97 4.13
C ALA A 117 -9.44 6.76 5.26
N GLY A 118 -9.12 7.21 6.48
CA GLY A 118 -9.93 7.02 7.67
C GLY A 118 -11.06 8.04 7.84
N GLY A 119 -11.91 7.78 8.83
CA GLY A 119 -13.05 8.61 9.22
C GLY A 119 -13.49 8.25 10.64
N SER A 120 -14.75 7.83 10.81
CA SER A 120 -15.21 7.20 12.06
C SER A 120 -14.54 5.84 12.32
N GLU A 121 -14.11 5.17 11.25
CA GLU A 121 -13.39 3.90 11.23
C GLU A 121 -11.90 4.13 10.87
N PRO A 122 -10.96 3.32 11.41
CA PRO A 122 -9.57 3.32 10.97
C PRO A 122 -9.45 3.10 9.45
N GLY A 123 -8.64 3.95 8.78
CA GLY A 123 -8.52 3.90 7.32
C GLY A 123 -8.04 2.56 6.76
N LEU A 124 -7.29 1.80 7.56
CA LEU A 124 -6.87 0.44 7.19
C LEU A 124 -8.07 -0.50 6.98
N LEU A 125 -8.99 -0.56 7.94
CA LEU A 125 -10.18 -1.42 7.86
C LEU A 125 -11.09 -0.96 6.73
N ARG A 126 -11.26 0.36 6.59
CA ARG A 126 -12.01 0.95 5.48
C ARG A 126 -11.41 0.58 4.10
N CYS A 127 -10.08 0.56 3.97
CA CYS A 127 -9.39 0.14 2.75
C CYS A 127 -9.60 -1.35 2.47
N VAL A 128 -9.43 -2.21 3.48
CA VAL A 128 -9.65 -3.66 3.36
C VAL A 128 -11.06 -3.97 2.93
N ARG A 129 -12.08 -3.39 3.59
CA ARG A 129 -13.49 -3.59 3.21
C ARG A 129 -13.74 -3.18 1.76
N ARG A 130 -13.31 -1.97 1.36
CA ARG A 130 -13.57 -1.48 0.00
C ARG A 130 -12.87 -2.30 -1.09
N MET A 131 -11.70 -2.85 -0.82
CA MET A 131 -10.92 -3.59 -1.82
C MET A 131 -11.26 -5.07 -1.88
N LEU A 132 -11.55 -5.70 -0.74
CA LEU A 132 -11.71 -7.16 -0.64
C LEU A 132 -13.15 -7.59 -0.35
N HIS A 133 -13.96 -6.71 0.23
CA HIS A 133 -15.35 -7.00 0.60
C HIS A 133 -16.31 -5.90 0.11
N PRO A 134 -16.33 -5.57 -1.21
CA PRO A 134 -17.13 -4.47 -1.73
C PRO A 134 -18.65 -4.67 -1.57
N GLN A 135 -19.08 -5.88 -1.20
CA GLN A 135 -20.47 -6.24 -0.95
C GLN A 135 -20.93 -5.91 0.49
N GLU A 136 -19.99 -5.62 1.40
CA GLU A 136 -20.33 -5.26 2.78
C GLU A 136 -20.83 -3.82 2.86
N PRO A 137 -21.95 -3.57 3.58
CA PRO A 137 -22.49 -2.22 3.73
C PRO A 137 -21.48 -1.31 4.44
N GLU A 138 -21.39 -0.04 4.01
CA GLU A 138 -20.58 0.94 4.73
C GLU A 138 -21.17 1.14 6.14
N PRO A 139 -20.33 1.14 7.20
CA PRO A 139 -20.74 1.53 8.54
C PRO A 139 -21.31 2.95 8.46
N SER A 140 -22.38 3.19 9.21
CA SER A 140 -22.95 4.52 9.32
C SER A 140 -21.92 5.46 9.93
N ASP A 141 -21.49 6.46 9.17
CA ASP A 141 -20.70 7.60 9.66
C ASP A 141 -21.59 8.61 10.44
N ASP A 142 -22.90 8.36 10.55
CA ASP A 142 -23.83 9.21 11.30
C ASP A 142 -23.83 8.83 12.80
N PRO A 143 -23.36 9.72 13.70
CA PRO A 143 -23.42 9.49 15.13
C PRO A 143 -24.85 9.52 15.70
N TRP A 144 -25.87 9.76 14.88
CA TRP A 144 -27.29 9.83 15.27
C TRP A 144 -28.22 8.86 14.52
N ALA A 145 -27.68 7.89 13.76
CA ALA A 145 -28.48 6.85 13.09
C ALA A 145 -28.98 5.76 14.05
#